data_AF-A0A1D1XQ72-F1
#
_entry.id   AF-A0A1D1XQ72-F1
#
_cell.length_a   1.000
_cell.length_b   1.000
_cell.length_c   1.000
_cell.angle_alpha   90.00
_cell.angle_beta   90.00
_cell.angle_gamma   90.00
#
_symmetry.space_group_name_H-M   'P 1'
#
loop_
_entity.id
_entity.type
_entity.pdbx_description
1 polymer ?
#
loop_
_entity_poly.entity_id
_entity_poly.type
_entity_poly.pdbx_seq_one_letter_code
_entity_poly.pdbx_strand_id
1 'polypeptide(L)'
;EVGGLSGTGKAESGVGWGETRKEGEASVPLCSPFHLSARPVWGLQSDTGEAAEPITATSMKGVDDAFRGAGTKPGLEIWCIDNQRLVSVPKSSYGKFFSGTSYLLLNTVQLRTGLLRHDVHYWVGKDSNQVDPAMVSDKALELDAALGSRTVQYREAQGCETERFLSYFKPCIIPVEGIFTSGLRGSDDRSYRVRLLKCKGEHAVYVSEVPFSRSSLNHNGV
;
A
#
# COMPACT_ATOMS: atom_id res chain seq x y z
N GLU A 1 -11.69 69.51 54.12
CA GLU A 1 -12.49 69.67 52.88
C GLU A 1 -12.79 68.28 52.32
N VAL A 2 -14.03 67.82 52.53
CA VAL A 2 -15.04 67.45 51.49
C VAL A 2 -14.50 66.42 50.49
N GLY A 3 -14.90 65.14 50.54
CA GLY A 3 -16.22 64.61 50.11
C GLY A 3 -16.08 64.11 48.65
N GLY A 4 -16.61 62.99 48.18
CA GLY A 4 -17.52 61.98 48.69
C GLY A 4 -17.69 60.88 47.62
N LEU A 5 -18.24 59.75 48.05
CA LEU A 5 -18.68 58.62 47.24
C LEU A 5 -20.02 58.92 46.53
N SER A 6 -20.24 58.31 45.36
CA SER A 6 -21.52 57.75 44.82
C SER A 6 -21.46 57.77 43.28
N GLY A 7 -22.03 56.82 42.52
CA GLY A 7 -22.83 55.66 42.85
C GLY A 7 -23.10 54.83 41.58
N THR A 8 -23.37 53.54 41.81
CA THR A 8 -24.45 52.71 41.23
C THR A 8 -24.73 52.72 39.71
N GLY A 9 -24.66 51.53 39.09
CA GLY A 9 -25.27 51.24 37.79
C GLY A 9 -25.33 49.73 37.52
N LYS A 10 -26.54 49.22 37.27
CA LYS A 10 -26.94 47.81 37.12
C LYS A 10 -26.37 47.12 35.88
N ALA A 11 -26.40 45.78 35.95
CA ALA A 11 -26.30 44.83 34.85
C ALA A 11 -27.36 45.08 33.75
N GLU A 12 -27.01 44.78 32.50
CA GLU A 12 -27.84 43.95 31.62
C GLU A 12 -27.07 43.48 30.37
N SER A 13 -27.51 42.32 29.89
CA SER A 13 -27.04 41.48 28.80
C SER A 13 -27.04 42.16 27.42
N GLY A 14 -26.02 41.86 26.62
CA GLY A 14 -26.00 42.11 25.19
C GLY A 14 -25.27 40.98 24.47
N VAL A 15 -26.04 40.09 23.86
CA VAL A 15 -25.58 39.10 22.88
C VAL A 15 -24.97 39.81 21.67
N GLY A 16 -23.81 39.33 21.21
CA GLY A 16 -23.13 39.84 20.02
C GLY A 16 -22.35 38.72 19.36
N TRP A 17 -22.99 38.10 18.37
CA TRP A 17 -22.41 37.15 17.45
C TRP A 17 -21.48 37.85 16.45
N GLY A 18 -20.42 37.15 16.04
CA GLY A 18 -19.58 37.48 14.89
C GLY A 18 -18.10 37.43 15.25
N GLU A 19 -17.19 36.90 14.45
CA GLU A 19 -17.30 36.13 13.24
C GLU A 19 -15.92 35.47 13.06
N THR A 20 -15.95 34.17 12.77
CA THR A 20 -14.97 33.35 12.05
C THR A 20 -13.52 33.85 11.89
N ARG A 21 -12.57 33.04 12.39
CA ARG A 21 -11.30 32.79 11.71
C ARG A 21 -11.19 31.31 11.35
N LYS A 22 -11.35 31.06 10.04
CA LYS A 22 -10.59 30.12 9.18
C LYS A 22 -9.21 29.80 9.74
N GLU A 23 -8.56 28.67 9.53
CA GLU A 23 -8.71 27.48 8.67
C GLU A 23 -7.70 26.50 9.27
N GLY A 24 -8.00 25.20 9.25
CA GLY A 24 -7.10 24.16 9.76
C GLY A 24 -7.57 22.81 9.25
N GLU A 25 -7.83 22.75 7.95
CA GLU A 25 -8.26 21.55 7.25
C GLU A 25 -7.11 20.54 7.28
N ALA A 26 -7.24 19.52 8.12
CA ALA A 26 -6.33 18.40 8.16
C ALA A 26 -6.38 17.68 6.81
N SER A 27 -5.31 17.81 6.04
CA SER A 27 -5.12 17.14 4.76
C SER A 27 -5.10 15.62 4.97
N VAL A 28 -6.23 14.98 4.72
CA VAL A 28 -6.30 13.56 4.38
C VAL A 28 -5.60 13.39 3.02
N PRO A 29 -4.65 12.45 2.86
CA PRO A 29 -4.09 12.19 1.54
C PRO A 29 -5.19 11.59 0.67
N LEU A 30 -5.71 12.40 -0.24
CA LEU A 30 -6.54 11.96 -1.34
C LEU A 30 -5.71 11.00 -2.21
N CYS A 31 -6.05 9.72 -2.19
CA CYS A 31 -5.69 8.82 -3.27
C CYS A 31 -6.33 9.37 -4.54
N SER A 32 -5.53 10.01 -5.40
CA SER A 32 -5.98 10.44 -6.71
C SER A 32 -6.42 9.22 -7.53
N PRO A 33 -7.63 9.21 -8.11
CA PRO A 33 -8.00 8.20 -9.07
C PRO A 33 -7.28 8.51 -10.39
N PHE A 34 -6.14 7.84 -10.64
CA PHE A 34 -5.62 7.80 -12.00
C PHE A 34 -6.56 6.94 -12.84
N HIS A 35 -7.24 7.63 -13.74
CA HIS A 35 -8.13 7.10 -14.75
C HIS A 35 -7.39 6.03 -15.57
N LEU A 36 -7.95 4.81 -15.61
CA LEU A 36 -7.62 3.79 -16.60
C LEU A 36 -7.82 4.38 -18.00
N SER A 37 -6.73 4.85 -18.60
CA SER A 37 -6.67 5.22 -20.01
C SER A 37 -6.16 4.01 -20.79
N ALA A 38 -7.09 3.31 -21.43
CA ALA A 38 -6.77 2.43 -22.54
C ALA A 38 -6.13 3.29 -23.64
N ARG A 39 -4.85 3.07 -23.94
CA ARG A 39 -4.20 3.76 -25.05
C ARG A 39 -4.60 3.09 -26.38
N PRO A 40 -5.14 3.84 -27.35
CA PRO A 40 -5.33 3.33 -28.70
C PRO A 40 -4.00 3.17 -29.43
N VAL A 41 -3.93 2.16 -30.29
CA VAL A 41 -2.95 2.05 -31.37
C VAL A 41 -3.10 3.26 -32.29
N TRP A 42 -2.00 4.00 -32.48
CA TRP A 42 -1.85 4.94 -33.57
C TRP A 42 -0.62 4.52 -34.38
N GLY A 43 -0.88 4.00 -35.58
CA GLY A 43 0.06 4.12 -36.67
C GLY A 43 -0.18 5.47 -37.37
N LEU A 44 0.88 6.22 -37.62
CA LEU A 44 1.09 6.99 -38.84
C LEU A 44 2.53 7.52 -38.83
N GLN A 45 3.29 7.12 -39.85
CA GLN A 45 4.63 7.55 -40.19
C GLN A 45 4.65 9.05 -40.56
N SER A 46 5.71 9.78 -40.21
CA SER A 46 6.50 10.63 -41.15
C SER A 46 7.73 11.22 -40.45
N ASP A 47 8.83 11.18 -41.18
CA ASP A 47 10.21 11.53 -40.81
C ASP A 47 10.41 12.93 -40.22
N THR A 48 11.33 13.02 -39.26
CA THR A 48 12.41 14.02 -39.25
C THR A 48 13.51 13.53 -38.32
N GLY A 49 14.73 13.46 -38.87
CA GLY A 49 15.89 12.89 -38.18
C GLY A 49 16.39 13.77 -37.04
N GLU A 50 16.42 13.18 -35.85
CA GLU A 50 17.31 13.52 -34.74
C GLU A 50 17.68 12.15 -34.14
N ALA A 51 18.98 11.87 -34.00
CA ALA A 51 19.45 10.56 -33.57
C ALA A 51 18.91 10.22 -32.18
N ALA A 52 17.91 9.33 -32.13
CA ALA A 52 17.47 8.70 -30.90
C ALA A 52 18.56 7.70 -30.47
N GLU A 53 19.24 8.02 -29.37
CA GLU A 53 20.04 7.06 -28.62
C GLU A 53 19.23 5.77 -28.40
N PRO A 54 19.80 4.59 -28.64
CA PRO A 54 19.04 3.35 -28.60
C PRO A 54 18.53 3.14 -27.18
N ILE A 55 17.21 3.17 -26.99
CA ILE A 55 16.56 2.52 -25.86
C ILE A 55 16.95 1.05 -25.91
N THR A 56 18.01 0.70 -25.19
CA THR A 56 18.58 -0.63 -25.14
C THR A 56 17.46 -1.61 -24.85
N ALA A 57 17.25 -2.53 -25.79
CA ALA A 57 16.44 -3.71 -25.58
C ALA A 57 16.74 -4.28 -24.19
N THR A 58 15.72 -4.32 -23.33
CA THR A 58 15.76 -5.10 -22.09
C THR A 58 16.22 -6.49 -22.49
N SER A 59 17.48 -6.79 -22.18
CA SER A 59 18.10 -8.08 -22.41
C SER A 59 17.14 -9.13 -21.88
N MET A 60 16.69 -10.04 -22.74
CA MET A 60 15.90 -11.21 -22.36
C MET A 60 16.78 -12.10 -21.47
N LYS A 61 16.97 -11.67 -20.21
CA LYS A 61 17.35 -12.56 -19.12
C LYS A 61 16.23 -13.58 -19.03
N GLY A 62 16.61 -14.86 -18.92
CA GLY A 62 15.67 -15.92 -18.62
C GLY A 62 14.83 -15.54 -17.40
N VAL A 63 13.58 -16.04 -17.38
CA VAL A 63 12.64 -15.84 -16.28
C VAL A 63 13.31 -16.23 -14.96
N ASP A 64 13.16 -15.39 -13.94
CA ASP A 64 13.67 -15.58 -12.60
C ASP A 64 13.32 -16.98 -12.09
N ASP A 65 14.30 -17.68 -11.53
CA ASP A 65 14.12 -19.03 -10.99
C ASP A 65 13.02 -19.07 -9.91
N ALA A 66 12.77 -17.94 -9.22
CA ALA A 66 11.70 -17.81 -8.24
C ALA A 66 10.30 -18.04 -8.83
N PHE A 67 10.12 -17.89 -10.14
CA PHE A 67 8.84 -18.09 -10.83
C PHE A 67 8.67 -19.51 -11.38
N ARG A 68 9.64 -20.40 -11.19
CA ARG A 68 9.54 -21.79 -11.66
C ARG A 68 8.32 -22.49 -11.05
N GLY A 69 7.32 -22.76 -11.88
CA GLY A 69 6.08 -23.44 -11.48
C GLY A 69 5.03 -22.52 -10.83
N ALA A 70 5.28 -21.22 -10.78
CA ALA A 70 4.32 -20.23 -10.29
C ALA A 70 3.02 -20.28 -11.10
N GLY A 71 1.88 -20.14 -10.43
CA GLY A 71 0.58 -20.07 -11.07
C GLY A 71 0.06 -21.38 -11.68
N THR A 72 0.74 -22.50 -11.44
CA THR A 72 0.32 -23.83 -11.95
C THR A 72 -0.79 -24.47 -11.11
N LYS A 73 -0.97 -24.03 -9.86
CA LYS A 73 -1.97 -24.55 -8.93
C LYS A 73 -2.77 -23.40 -8.34
N PRO A 74 -4.07 -23.59 -8.06
CA PRO A 74 -4.85 -22.59 -7.33
C PRO A 74 -4.24 -22.29 -5.96
N GLY A 75 -4.23 -21.01 -5.59
CA GLY A 75 -3.67 -20.54 -4.34
C GLY A 75 -2.95 -19.20 -4.45
N LEU A 76 -2.36 -18.80 -3.33
CA LEU A 76 -1.61 -17.55 -3.20
C LEU A 76 -0.12 -17.83 -3.05
N GLU A 77 0.67 -17.16 -3.88
CA GLU A 77 2.13 -17.18 -3.85
C GLU A 77 2.63 -15.76 -3.60
N ILE A 78 3.53 -15.58 -2.63
CA ILE A 78 4.04 -14.27 -2.23
C ILE A 78 5.56 -14.31 -2.24
N TRP A 79 6.14 -13.26 -2.82
CA TRP A 79 7.56 -12.96 -2.78
C TRP A 79 7.78 -11.54 -2.27
N CYS A 80 8.98 -11.27 -1.77
CA CYS A 80 9.41 -9.93 -1.40
C CYS A 80 10.76 -9.62 -2.04
N ILE A 81 11.04 -8.32 -2.17
CA ILE A 81 12.38 -7.85 -2.50
C ILE A 81 13.21 -7.85 -1.23
N ASP A 82 14.27 -8.66 -1.20
CA ASP A 82 15.26 -8.71 -0.12
C ASP A 82 16.65 -8.65 -0.77
N ASN A 83 17.43 -7.63 -0.41
CA ASN A 83 18.78 -7.39 -0.97
C ASN A 83 18.81 -7.47 -2.52
N GLN A 84 17.88 -6.77 -3.18
CA GLN A 84 17.73 -6.72 -4.64
C GLN A 84 17.46 -8.08 -5.31
N ARG A 85 16.95 -9.07 -4.55
CA ARG A 85 16.54 -10.37 -5.05
C ARG A 85 15.09 -10.63 -4.69
N LEU A 86 14.41 -11.41 -5.53
CA LEU A 86 13.08 -11.88 -5.26
C LEU A 86 13.15 -13.14 -4.38
N VAL A 87 12.60 -13.07 -3.17
CA VAL A 87 12.64 -14.17 -2.20
C VAL A 87 11.22 -14.62 -1.85
N SER A 88 10.97 -15.92 -1.84
CA SER A 88 9.67 -16.47 -1.46
C SER A 88 9.39 -16.23 0.02
N VAL A 89 8.20 -15.70 0.31
CA VAL A 89 7.73 -15.48 1.68
C VAL A 89 7.15 -16.79 2.22
N PRO A 90 7.55 -17.25 3.43
CA PRO A 90 6.94 -18.42 4.04
C PRO A 90 5.43 -18.24 4.26
N LYS A 91 4.64 -19.29 4.01
CA LYS A 91 3.17 -19.24 4.20
C LYS A 91 2.73 -18.83 5.61
N SER A 92 3.54 -19.13 6.63
CA SER A 92 3.31 -18.71 8.03
C SER A 92 3.42 -17.19 8.24
N SER A 93 4.02 -16.48 7.29
CA SER A 93 4.20 -15.03 7.31
C SER A 93 3.24 -14.29 6.38
N TYR A 94 2.36 -15.01 5.68
CA TYR A 94 1.35 -14.37 4.83
C TYR A 94 0.45 -13.45 5.65
N GLY A 95 0.14 -12.28 5.09
CA GLY A 95 -0.60 -11.23 5.78
C GLY A 95 0.26 -10.32 6.63
N LYS A 96 1.55 -10.60 6.86
CA LYS A 96 2.48 -9.69 7.53
C LYS A 96 3.27 -8.92 6.49
N PHE A 97 3.02 -7.62 6.37
CA PHE A 97 3.66 -6.76 5.39
C PHE A 97 4.56 -5.75 6.09
N PHE A 98 5.86 -5.81 5.79
CA PHE A 98 6.86 -4.91 6.33
C PHE A 98 6.88 -3.60 5.53
N SER A 99 6.72 -2.49 6.24
CA SER A 99 6.57 -1.14 5.65
C SER A 99 7.79 -0.69 4.87
N GLY A 100 8.98 -1.22 5.20
CA GLY A 100 10.24 -0.97 4.52
C GLY A 100 10.54 -1.90 3.35
N THR A 101 9.57 -2.67 2.86
CA THR A 101 9.77 -3.68 1.81
C THR A 101 8.70 -3.60 0.74
N SER A 102 9.01 -4.06 -0.48
CA SER A 102 8.02 -4.27 -1.54
C SER A 102 7.79 -5.75 -1.81
N TYR A 103 6.54 -6.12 -2.13
CA TYR A 103 6.09 -7.51 -2.26
C TYR A 103 5.42 -7.75 -3.61
N LEU A 104 5.64 -8.93 -4.18
CA LEU A 104 4.94 -9.43 -5.34
C LEU A 104 4.03 -10.57 -4.91
N LEU A 105 2.77 -10.54 -5.33
CA LEU A 105 1.79 -11.58 -5.04
C LEU A 105 1.18 -12.08 -6.34
N LEU A 106 0.98 -13.38 -6.40
CA LEU A 106 0.23 -14.06 -7.44
C LEU A 106 -0.92 -14.82 -6.81
N ASN A 107 -2.15 -14.43 -7.13
CA ASN A 107 -3.34 -15.19 -6.81
C ASN A 107 -3.80 -15.99 -8.04
N THR A 108 -3.89 -17.30 -7.89
CA THR A 108 -4.33 -18.22 -8.93
C THR A 108 -5.66 -18.83 -8.56
N VAL A 109 -6.67 -18.65 -9.41
CA VAL A 109 -8.02 -19.18 -9.21
C VAL A 109 -8.41 -20.07 -10.38
N GLN A 110 -8.91 -21.27 -10.08
CA GLN A 110 -9.51 -22.12 -11.10
C GLN A 110 -10.94 -21.65 -11.41
N LEU A 111 -11.20 -21.36 -12.67
CA LEU A 111 -12.52 -21.02 -13.17
C LEU A 111 -13.36 -22.29 -13.35
N ARG A 112 -14.69 -22.11 -13.41
CA ARG A 112 -15.62 -23.22 -13.73
C ARG A 112 -15.34 -23.87 -15.08
N THR A 113 -14.70 -23.15 -15.98
CA THR A 113 -14.24 -23.65 -17.29
C THR A 113 -13.01 -24.56 -17.21
N GLY A 114 -12.42 -24.73 -16.03
CA GLY A 114 -11.17 -25.47 -15.81
C GLY A 114 -9.91 -24.64 -16.04
N LEU A 115 -10.02 -23.48 -16.69
CA LEU A 115 -8.91 -22.55 -16.91
C LEU A 115 -8.46 -21.88 -15.61
N LEU A 116 -7.18 -21.54 -15.53
CA LEU A 116 -6.63 -20.75 -14.43
C LEU A 116 -6.68 -19.27 -14.79
N ARG A 117 -7.12 -18.46 -13.83
CA ARG A 117 -7.03 -16.99 -13.86
C ARG A 117 -5.99 -16.56 -12.84
N HIS A 118 -5.18 -15.58 -13.25
CA HIS A 118 -4.07 -15.06 -12.48
C HIS A 118 -4.28 -13.56 -12.23
N ASP A 119 -4.28 -13.17 -10.96
CA ASP A 119 -4.21 -11.78 -10.54
C ASP A 119 -2.82 -11.54 -9.92
N VAL A 120 -2.10 -10.54 -10.42
CA VAL A 120 -0.76 -10.16 -9.94
C VAL A 120 -0.89 -8.84 -9.19
N HIS A 121 -0.44 -8.82 -7.94
CA HIS A 121 -0.41 -7.60 -7.13
C HIS A 121 1.03 -7.27 -6.77
N TYR A 122 1.46 -6.04 -6.99
CA TYR A 122 2.72 -5.56 -6.43
C TYR A 122 2.43 -4.52 -5.35
N TRP A 123 2.76 -4.88 -4.12
CA TRP A 123 2.54 -4.08 -2.93
C TRP A 123 3.79 -3.28 -2.58
N VAL A 124 3.62 -1.99 -2.32
CA VAL A 124 4.70 -1.05 -2.02
C VAL A 124 4.53 -0.51 -0.60
N GLY A 125 5.52 -0.83 0.25
CA GLY A 125 5.60 -0.30 1.61
C GLY A 125 5.90 1.19 1.62
N LYS A 126 5.29 1.91 2.56
CA LYS A 126 5.43 3.37 2.69
C LYS A 126 6.87 3.82 3.00
N ASP A 127 7.65 2.95 3.64
CA ASP A 127 9.04 3.18 4.06
C ASP A 127 10.03 2.39 3.18
N SER A 128 9.57 1.83 2.06
CA SER A 128 10.40 0.99 1.18
C SER A 128 11.53 1.78 0.53
N ASN A 129 12.65 1.08 0.25
CA ASN A 129 13.78 1.68 -0.45
C ASN A 129 13.37 2.14 -1.85
N GLN A 130 13.94 3.26 -2.32
CA GLN A 130 13.60 3.91 -3.60
C GLN A 130 13.63 2.96 -4.82
N VAL A 131 14.50 1.94 -4.80
CA VAL A 131 14.64 0.97 -5.90
C VAL A 131 13.65 -0.19 -5.83
N ASP A 132 13.10 -0.51 -4.65
CA ASP A 132 12.25 -1.68 -4.46
C ASP A 132 10.92 -1.60 -5.24
N PRO A 133 10.22 -0.45 -5.30
CA PRO A 133 9.00 -0.30 -6.08
C PRO A 133 9.20 -0.55 -7.58
N ALA A 134 10.33 -0.08 -8.14
CA ALA A 134 10.66 -0.30 -9.54
C ALA A 134 10.97 -1.78 -9.79
N MET A 135 11.81 -2.40 -8.95
CA MET A 135 12.14 -3.82 -9.08
C MET A 135 10.92 -4.73 -8.97
N VAL A 136 10.01 -4.47 -8.02
CA VAL A 136 8.80 -5.30 -7.87
C VAL A 136 7.86 -5.13 -9.06
N SER A 137 7.77 -3.92 -9.63
CA SER A 137 6.98 -3.65 -10.83
C SER A 137 7.56 -4.38 -12.05
N ASP A 138 8.88 -4.33 -12.24
CA ASP A 138 9.56 -5.05 -13.33
C ASP A 138 9.36 -6.57 -13.17
N LYS A 139 9.43 -7.08 -11.94
CA LYS A 139 9.16 -8.50 -11.64
C LYS A 139 7.70 -8.89 -11.88
N ALA A 140 6.74 -7.99 -11.69
CA ALA A 140 5.34 -8.23 -12.04
C ALA A 140 5.15 -8.38 -13.55
N LEU A 141 5.82 -7.55 -14.36
CA LEU A 141 5.82 -7.66 -15.82
C LEU A 141 6.48 -8.96 -16.29
N GLU A 142 7.59 -9.33 -15.69
CA GLU A 142 8.30 -10.58 -15.98
C GLU A 142 7.42 -11.81 -15.69
N LEU A 143 6.74 -11.81 -14.53
CA LEU A 143 5.80 -12.87 -14.15
C LEU A 143 4.59 -12.94 -15.09
N ASP A 144 4.03 -11.79 -15.48
CA ASP A 144 2.93 -11.75 -16.45
C ASP A 144 3.34 -12.36 -17.79
N ALA A 145 4.52 -12.00 -18.31
CA ALA A 145 5.07 -12.60 -19.52
C ALA A 145 5.25 -14.12 -19.40
N ALA A 146 5.76 -14.60 -18.25
CA ALA A 146 5.92 -16.03 -17.97
C ALA A 146 4.58 -16.79 -17.91
N LEU A 147 3.48 -16.11 -17.54
CA LEU A 147 2.12 -16.65 -17.49
C LEU A 147 1.35 -16.46 -18.83
N GLY A 148 2.05 -15.99 -19.87
CA GLY A 148 1.52 -15.81 -21.22
C GLY A 148 0.75 -14.50 -21.41
N SER A 149 1.07 -13.46 -20.65
CA SER A 149 0.53 -12.09 -20.77
C SER A 149 -1.00 -12.02 -20.68
N ARG A 150 -1.56 -12.74 -19.70
CA ARG A 150 -3.01 -12.83 -19.45
C ARG A 150 -3.38 -12.49 -18.01
N THR A 151 -2.44 -12.00 -17.21
CA THR A 151 -2.72 -11.65 -15.82
C THR A 151 -3.38 -10.29 -15.73
N VAL A 152 -4.12 -10.04 -14.65
CA VAL A 152 -4.54 -8.68 -14.30
C VAL A 152 -3.59 -8.15 -13.24
N GLN A 153 -2.97 -6.99 -13.50
CA GLN A 153 -1.99 -6.39 -12.61
C GLN A 153 -2.60 -5.28 -11.75
N TYR A 154 -2.24 -5.29 -10.47
CA TYR A 154 -2.72 -4.34 -9.46
C TYR A 154 -1.55 -3.72 -8.71
N ARG A 155 -1.54 -2.38 -8.62
CA ARG A 155 -0.63 -1.64 -7.76
C ARG A 155 -1.28 -1.46 -6.38
N GLU A 156 -0.65 -1.98 -5.36
CA GLU A 156 -1.16 -1.89 -3.98
C GLU A 156 -0.22 -0.99 -3.17
N ALA A 157 -0.66 0.20 -2.78
CA ALA A 157 0.13 1.06 -1.89
C ALA A 157 -0.27 0.80 -0.44
N GLN A 158 0.69 0.78 0.49
CA GLN A 158 0.41 0.58 1.91
C GLN A 158 -0.66 1.57 2.43
N GLY A 159 -1.75 1.04 2.98
CA GLY A 159 -2.88 1.83 3.49
C GLY A 159 -3.88 2.28 2.42
N CYS A 160 -3.66 1.93 1.16
CA CYS A 160 -4.54 2.19 0.03
C CYS A 160 -4.76 0.94 -0.83
N GLU A 161 -4.72 -0.24 -0.20
CA GLU A 161 -4.89 -1.52 -0.86
C GLU A 161 -6.33 -1.70 -1.36
N THR A 162 -6.47 -2.39 -2.48
CA THR A 162 -7.78 -2.74 -3.04
C THR A 162 -8.49 -3.76 -2.15
N GLU A 163 -9.83 -3.75 -2.19
CA GLU A 163 -10.64 -4.76 -1.51
C GLU A 163 -10.31 -6.18 -2.00
N ARG A 164 -9.93 -6.33 -3.27
CA ARG A 164 -9.49 -7.61 -3.83
C ARG A 164 -8.25 -8.12 -3.11
N PHE A 165 -7.21 -7.29 -2.99
CA PHE A 165 -6.00 -7.66 -2.27
C PHE A 165 -6.29 -8.01 -0.81
N LEU A 166 -7.05 -7.17 -0.11
CA LEU A 166 -7.41 -7.39 1.28
C LEU A 166 -8.27 -8.64 1.48
N SER A 167 -9.07 -9.03 0.48
CA SER A 167 -9.91 -10.23 0.55
C SER A 167 -9.10 -11.53 0.72
N TYR A 168 -7.83 -11.54 0.31
CA TYR A 168 -6.95 -12.71 0.41
C TYR A 168 -6.50 -13.00 1.84
N PHE A 169 -6.56 -12.01 2.74
CA PHE A 169 -6.04 -12.11 4.10
C PHE A 169 -7.18 -11.97 5.10
N LYS A 170 -7.54 -13.07 5.76
CA LYS A 170 -8.58 -13.10 6.79
C LYS A 170 -7.96 -13.27 8.18
N PRO A 171 -8.32 -12.44 9.17
CA PRO A 171 -9.32 -11.35 9.10
C PRO A 171 -8.80 -10.07 8.42
N CYS A 172 -7.49 -9.84 8.39
CA CYS A 172 -6.86 -8.64 7.85
C CYS A 172 -5.37 -8.86 7.55
N ILE A 173 -4.72 -7.86 6.98
CA ILE A 173 -3.26 -7.73 6.95
C ILE A 173 -2.74 -7.08 8.24
N ILE A 174 -1.51 -7.39 8.62
CA ILE A 174 -0.81 -6.81 9.76
C ILE A 174 0.36 -5.98 9.22
N PRO A 175 0.31 -4.64 9.31
CA PRO A 175 1.48 -3.82 9.03
C PRO A 175 2.56 -4.08 10.09
N VAL A 176 3.80 -4.19 9.62
CA VAL A 176 4.98 -4.35 10.47
C VAL A 176 5.95 -3.22 10.12
N GLU A 177 6.47 -2.53 11.12
CA GLU A 177 7.56 -1.57 10.89
C GLU A 177 8.88 -2.30 10.61
N GLY A 178 9.76 -1.68 9.84
CA GLY A 178 11.05 -2.26 9.45
C GLY A 178 11.00 -2.98 8.10
N ILE A 179 12.01 -3.81 7.85
CA ILE A 179 12.28 -4.45 6.56
C ILE A 179 12.20 -5.97 6.75
N PHE A 180 11.64 -6.68 5.78
CA PHE A 180 11.69 -8.14 5.74
C PHE A 180 13.14 -8.63 5.56
N THR A 181 13.54 -9.64 6.33
CA THR A 181 14.86 -10.28 6.17
C THR A 181 14.70 -11.80 6.12
N SER A 182 15.11 -12.42 5.02
CA SER A 182 14.99 -13.87 4.81
C SER A 182 15.97 -14.71 5.64
N GLY A 183 17.04 -14.08 6.16
CA GLY A 183 18.20 -14.77 6.74
C GLY A 183 18.29 -14.81 8.27
N LEU A 184 17.54 -14.01 9.02
CA LEU A 184 17.64 -13.99 10.48
C LEU A 184 16.65 -14.98 11.11
N ARG A 185 17.00 -16.27 11.10
CA ARG A 185 16.47 -17.21 12.10
C ARG A 185 16.96 -16.75 13.47
N GLY A 186 16.08 -16.07 14.20
CA GLY A 186 16.12 -16.03 15.66
C GLY A 186 17.40 -15.45 16.25
N SER A 187 17.61 -14.15 16.11
CA SER A 187 17.64 -13.41 17.37
C SER A 187 16.18 -13.11 17.66
N ASP A 188 15.54 -14.02 18.41
CA ASP A 188 14.38 -13.67 19.21
C ASP A 188 14.89 -12.62 20.20
N ASP A 189 15.12 -11.40 19.71
CA ASP A 189 14.99 -10.24 20.58
C ASP A 189 13.54 -10.31 20.98
N ARG A 190 13.29 -11.01 22.09
CA ARG A 190 12.03 -11.02 22.83
C ARG A 190 11.76 -9.61 23.38
N SER A 191 12.04 -8.58 22.61
CA SER A 191 11.52 -7.26 22.81
C SER A 191 10.03 -7.36 22.49
N TYR A 192 9.26 -7.65 23.54
CA TYR A 192 7.83 -7.41 23.54
C TYR A 192 7.62 -5.92 23.32
N ARG A 193 7.54 -5.51 22.05
CA ARG A 193 7.18 -4.14 21.69
C ARG A 193 5.68 -4.00 21.83
N VAL A 194 5.26 -3.20 22.81
CA VAL A 194 3.86 -2.79 22.96
C VAL A 194 3.50 -1.91 21.77
N ARG A 195 2.45 -2.28 21.04
CA ARG A 195 1.96 -1.55 19.86
C ARG A 195 0.45 -1.36 19.99
N LEU A 196 -0.04 -0.22 19.54
CA LEU A 196 -1.47 0.04 19.39
C LEU A 196 -1.81 -0.01 17.90
N LEU A 197 -2.69 -0.93 17.53
CA LEU A 197 -3.18 -1.07 16.17
C LEU A 197 -4.60 -0.51 16.10
N LYS A 198 -4.85 0.32 15.10
CA LYS A 198 -6.17 0.84 14.77
C LYS A 198 -6.74 0.03 13.62
N CYS A 199 -7.88 -0.60 13.86
CA CYS A 199 -8.65 -1.33 12.86
C CYS A 199 -9.80 -0.46 12.35
N LYS A 200 -10.00 -0.44 11.04
CA LYS A 200 -11.12 0.26 10.39
C LYS A 200 -11.70 -0.59 9.27
N GLY A 201 -12.98 -0.40 8.99
CA GLY A 201 -13.68 -1.06 7.88
C GLY A 201 -14.55 -2.23 8.35
N GLU A 202 -15.63 -2.46 7.62
CA GLU A 202 -16.65 -3.48 7.94
C GLU A 202 -16.40 -4.79 7.18
N HIS A 203 -16.15 -4.70 5.87
CA HIS A 203 -15.97 -5.85 4.98
C HIS A 203 -14.50 -6.13 4.63
N ALA A 204 -13.71 -5.07 4.47
CA ALA A 204 -12.27 -5.09 4.33
C ALA A 204 -11.67 -4.34 5.52
N VAL A 205 -10.91 -5.05 6.37
CA VAL A 205 -10.33 -4.48 7.59
C VAL A 205 -8.96 -3.92 7.28
N TYR A 206 -8.85 -2.60 7.39
CA TYR A 206 -7.62 -1.83 7.30
C TYR A 206 -7.00 -1.72 8.69
N VAL A 207 -5.75 -2.12 8.82
CA VAL A 207 -5.00 -2.01 10.07
C VAL A 207 -3.87 -1.02 9.89
N SER A 208 -3.72 -0.11 10.85
CA SER A 208 -2.62 0.86 10.90
C SER A 208 -2.04 0.93 12.32
N GLU A 209 -0.73 1.06 12.44
CA GLU A 209 -0.09 1.30 13.74
C GLU A 209 -0.24 2.78 14.13
N VAL A 210 -0.63 3.04 15.38
CA VAL A 210 -0.84 4.38 15.93
C VAL A 210 -0.05 4.55 17.23
N PRO A 211 0.24 5.79 17.67
CA PRO A 211 0.93 6.03 18.93
C PRO A 211 0.19 5.36 20.10
N PHE A 212 0.95 4.73 21.01
CA PHE A 212 0.40 4.12 22.23
C PHE A 212 -0.01 5.21 23.24
N SER A 213 -1.12 5.90 22.96
CA SER A 213 -1.65 6.99 23.76
C SER A 213 -3.17 6.93 23.79
N ARG A 214 -3.78 7.44 24.86
CA ARG A 214 -5.26 7.54 24.96
C ARG A 214 -5.85 8.40 23.84
N SER A 215 -5.11 9.38 23.35
CA SER A 215 -5.53 10.25 22.24
C SER A 215 -5.69 9.52 20.91
N SER A 216 -5.11 8.32 20.74
CA SER A 216 -5.26 7.51 19.53
C SER A 216 -6.58 6.73 19.49
N LEU A 217 -7.29 6.62 20.61
CA LEU A 217 -8.58 5.94 20.73
C LEU A 217 -9.73 6.89 20.37
N ASN A 218 -10.78 6.35 19.76
CA ASN A 218 -11.99 7.10 19.41
C ASN A 218 -13.22 6.20 19.57
N HIS A 219 -14.39 6.78 19.82
CA HIS A 219 -15.64 6.04 20.04
C HIS A 219 -16.20 5.36 18.78
N ASN A 220 -15.65 5.68 17.60
CA ASN A 220 -16.17 5.24 16.30
C ASN A 220 -15.32 4.11 15.68
N GLY A 221 -14.34 3.59 16.42
CA GLY A 221 -13.48 2.48 16.01
C GLY A 221 -13.22 1.56 17.18
N VAL A 222 -13.05 0.27 16.89
CA VAL A 222 -12.66 -0.76 17.86
C VAL A 222 -11.14 -0.88 17.88
#